data_AF-A0A967WTM9-F1
#
_entry.id   AF-A0A967WTM9-F1
#
_cell.length_a   1.000
_cell.length_b   1.000
_cell.length_c   1.000
_cell.angle_alpha   90.00
_cell.angle_beta   90.00
_cell.angle_gamma   90.00
#
_symmetry.space_group_name_H-M   'P 1'
#
loop_
_entity.id
_entity.type
_entity.pdbx_description
1 polymer ?
#
loop_
_entity_poly.entity_id
_entity_poly.type
_entity_poly.pdbx_seq_one_letter_code
_entity_poly.pdbx_strand_id
1 'polypeptide(L)' 'PNNIPLDPGTFDMLVEDALQVLSAKRRLYVTDRVLSADTACALPVKTVSDWALTALFTDNMFRPVPANIEQS' A
#
# COMPACT_ATOMS: atom_id res chain seq x y z
N PRO A 1 21.06 -13.04 -8.59
CA PRO A 1 20.07 -13.34 -7.54
C PRO A 1 19.17 -12.13 -7.30
N ASN A 2 17.90 -12.20 -7.71
CA ASN A 2 16.99 -11.03 -7.74
C ASN A 2 16.32 -10.76 -6.39
N ASN A 3 16.24 -11.77 -5.50
CA ASN A 3 15.66 -11.65 -4.17
C ASN A 3 16.79 -11.63 -3.15
N ILE A 4 17.01 -10.46 -2.54
CA ILE A 4 18.02 -10.27 -1.48
C ILE A 4 17.30 -10.41 -0.14
N PRO A 5 17.71 -11.35 0.73
CA PRO A 5 17.09 -11.51 2.03
C PRO A 5 17.34 -10.28 2.90
N LEU A 6 16.34 -9.93 3.71
CA LEU A 6 16.40 -8.83 4.67
C LEU A 6 16.21 -9.39 6.08
N ASP A 7 17.03 -8.94 7.01
CA ASP A 7 16.85 -9.27 8.42
C ASP A 7 15.55 -8.63 8.96
N PRO A 8 14.71 -9.36 9.73
CA PRO A 8 13.46 -8.83 10.25
C PRO A 8 13.63 -7.57 11.10
N GLY A 9 14.66 -7.49 11.94
CA GLY A 9 14.94 -6.29 12.75
C GLY A 9 15.31 -5.09 11.89
N THR A 10 15.98 -5.33 10.75
CA THR A 10 16.25 -4.27 9.76
C THR A 10 14.98 -3.79 9.08
N PHE A 11 14.05 -4.70 8.76
CA PHE A 11 12.75 -4.32 8.21
C PHE A 11 11.97 -3.42 9.18
N ASP A 12 11.91 -3.77 10.46
CA ASP A 12 11.19 -3.00 11.48
C ASP A 12 11.75 -1.57 11.59
N MET A 13 13.07 -1.42 11.63
CA MET A 13 13.73 -0.10 11.62
C MET A 13 13.34 0.74 10.39
N LEU A 14 13.34 0.14 9.19
CA LEU A 14 12.97 0.84 7.96
C LEU A 14 11.51 1.26 7.93
N VAL A 15 10.61 0.45 8.49
CA VAL A 15 9.19 0.80 8.61
C VAL A 15 9.02 1.98 9.55
N GLU A 16 9.69 1.99 10.70
CA GLU A 16 9.65 3.11 11.64
C GLU A 16 10.13 4.41 10.98
N ASP A 17 11.27 4.37 10.28
CA ASP A 17 11.81 5.52 9.54
C ASP A 17 10.80 6.05 8.50
N ALA A 18 10.19 5.15 7.72
CA ALA A 18 9.20 5.52 6.72
C ALA A 18 7.98 6.21 7.34
N LEU A 19 7.48 5.69 8.47
CA LEU A 19 6.36 6.28 9.20
C LEU A 19 6.73 7.65 9.80
N GLN A 20 7.92 7.80 10.38
CA GLN A 20 8.40 9.08 10.88
C GLN A 20 8.45 10.13 9.75
N VAL A 21 9.02 9.77 8.60
CA VAL A 21 9.10 10.65 7.42
C VAL A 21 7.71 11.05 6.93
N LEU A 22 6.77 10.11 6.82
CA LEU A 22 5.39 10.40 6.38
C LEU A 22 4.63 11.25 7.40
N SER A 23 4.81 11.02 8.70
CA SER A 23 4.13 11.77 9.76
C SER A 23 4.46 13.26 9.77
N ALA A 24 5.66 13.63 9.29
CA ALA A 24 6.11 15.01 9.21
C ALA A 24 5.55 15.76 7.98
N LYS A 25 4.85 15.08 7.06
CA LYS A 25 4.34 15.69 5.84
C LYS A 25 3.05 16.45 6.12
N ARG A 26 2.95 17.67 5.61
CA ARG A 26 1.74 18.52 5.75
C ARG A 26 0.48 17.86 5.15
N ARG A 27 0.65 17.00 4.15
CA ARG A 27 -0.44 16.32 3.46
C ARG A 27 -0.01 14.92 3.07
N LEU A 28 -0.92 13.98 3.28
CA LEU A 28 -0.84 12.62 2.78
C LEU A 28 -2.02 12.34 1.85
N TYR A 29 -1.80 11.43 0.91
CA TYR A 29 -2.78 10.87 0.01
C TYR A 29 -2.92 9.39 0.34
N VAL A 30 -4.16 8.94 0.52
CA VAL A 30 -4.48 7.56 0.88
C VAL A 30 -5.42 7.00 -0.17
N THR A 31 -5.09 5.82 -0.70
CA THR A 31 -5.96 5.10 -1.63
C THR A 31 -6.20 3.70 -1.11
N ASP A 32 -7.47 3.34 -0.94
CA ASP A 32 -7.92 2.00 -0.61
C ASP A 32 -8.40 1.31 -1.88
N ARG A 33 -7.68 0.28 -2.32
CA ARG A 33 -7.91 -0.43 -3.58
C ARG A 33 -7.68 -1.93 -3.38
N VAL A 34 -7.87 -2.72 -4.43
CA VAL A 34 -7.74 -4.17 -4.42
C VAL A 34 -6.82 -4.65 -5.53
N LEU A 35 -5.98 -5.63 -5.21
CA LEU A 35 -5.25 -6.42 -6.19
C LEU A 35 -5.97 -7.75 -6.43
N SER A 36 -5.79 -8.33 -7.62
CA SER A 36 -6.55 -9.48 -8.14
C SER A 36 -7.98 -9.14 -8.58
N ALA A 37 -8.42 -9.81 -9.65
CA ALA A 37 -9.76 -9.68 -10.20
C ALA A 37 -10.75 -10.67 -9.57
N ASP A 38 -10.25 -11.80 -9.08
CA ASP A 38 -11.05 -12.81 -8.40
C ASP A 38 -11.23 -12.40 -6.94
N THR A 39 -12.48 -12.27 -6.51
CA THR A 39 -12.81 -11.93 -5.12
C THR A 39 -12.27 -12.94 -4.13
N ALA A 40 -12.23 -14.25 -4.48
CA ALA A 40 -11.72 -15.28 -3.58
C ALA A 40 -10.21 -15.14 -3.26
N CYS A 41 -9.49 -14.39 -4.09
CA CYS A 41 -8.06 -14.11 -3.92
C CYS A 41 -7.79 -12.59 -3.95
N ALA A 42 -8.80 -11.77 -3.65
CA ALA A 42 -8.66 -10.33 -3.61
C ALA A 42 -7.76 -9.93 -2.44
N LEU A 43 -6.77 -9.08 -2.70
CA LEU A 43 -5.91 -8.52 -1.67
C LEU A 43 -6.24 -7.05 -1.46
N PRO A 44 -6.88 -6.67 -0.33
CA PRO A 44 -7.06 -5.27 0.03
C PRO A 44 -5.71 -4.59 0.25
N VAL A 45 -5.51 -3.43 -0.37
CA VAL A 45 -4.27 -2.65 -0.27
C VAL A 45 -4.60 -1.20 0.06
N LYS A 46 -4.07 -0.72 1.18
CA LYS A 46 -4.02 0.70 1.53
C LYS A 46 -2.66 1.26 1.16
N THR A 47 -2.63 2.16 0.18
CA THR A 47 -1.41 2.90 -0.17
C THR A 47 -1.44 4.27 0.50
N VAL A 48 -0.36 4.64 1.18
CA VAL A 48 -0.15 5.95 1.80
C VAL A 48 1.07 6.60 1.16
N SER A 49 0.93 7.82 0.65
CA SER A 49 2.02 8.56 0.03
C SER A 49 1.87 10.07 0.24
N ASP A 50 2.98 10.80 0.30
CA ASP A 50 3.00 12.26 0.26
C ASP A 50 2.96 12.83 -1.17
N TRP A 51 3.10 11.97 -2.19
CA TRP A 51 3.08 12.38 -3.59
C TRP A 51 1.76 12.01 -4.28
N ALA A 52 1.06 13.02 -4.78
CA ALA A 52 -0.21 12.84 -5.48
C ALA A 52 -0.11 11.92 -6.70
N LEU A 53 1.03 11.90 -7.39
CA LEU A 53 1.23 11.04 -8.56
C LEU A 53 1.22 9.55 -8.20
N THR A 54 1.80 9.19 -7.06
CA THR A 54 1.78 7.81 -6.55
C THR A 54 0.35 7.39 -6.22
N ALA A 55 -0.42 8.28 -5.59
CA ALA A 55 -1.85 8.02 -5.32
C ALA A 55 -2.67 7.90 -6.62
N LEU A 56 -2.42 8.75 -7.62
CA LEU A 56 -3.08 8.65 -8.93
C LEU A 56 -2.71 7.34 -9.64
N PHE A 57 -1.46 6.89 -9.53
CA PHE A 57 -1.03 5.63 -10.10
C PHE A 57 -1.80 4.45 -9.49
N THR A 58 -1.87 4.36 -8.17
CA THR A 58 -2.62 3.28 -7.50
C THR A 58 -4.11 3.38 -7.76
N ASP A 59 -4.64 4.60 -7.87
CA ASP A 59 -6.03 4.83 -8.26
C ASP A 59 -6.33 4.48 -9.73
N ASN A 60 -5.34 4.48 -10.62
CA ASN A 60 -5.57 4.04 -12.00
C ASN A 60 -5.33 2.54 -12.18
N MET A 61 -4.31 2.00 -11.51
CA MET A 61 -3.79 0.67 -11.81
C MET A 61 -4.43 -0.44 -10.95
N PHE A 62 -4.94 -0.12 -9.76
CA PHE A 62 -5.55 -1.12 -8.88
C PHE A 62 -7.06 -1.20 -9.13
N ARG A 63 -7.74 -2.23 -8.63
CA ARG A 63 -9.21 -2.40 -8.78
C ARG A 63 -9.98 -1.77 -7.64
N PRO A 64 -11.14 -1.14 -7.91
CA PRO A 64 -11.93 -0.51 -6.86
C PRO A 64 -12.35 -1.58 -5.84
N VAL A 65 -12.54 -1.18 -4.59
CA VAL A 65 -13.00 -2.08 -3.53
C VAL A 65 -14.41 -2.59 -3.91
N PRO A 66 -14.62 -3.89 -4.12
CA PRO A 66 -15.95 -4.43 -4.37
C PRO A 66 -16.82 -4.31 -3.12
N ALA A 67 -18.12 -4.10 -3.30
CA ALA A 67 -19.06 -3.89 -2.19
C ALA A 67 -19.11 -5.07 -1.17
N ASN A 68 -18.67 -6.26 -1.57
CA ASN A 68 -18.73 -7.49 -0.77
C ASN A 68 -17.35 -8.01 -0.34
N ILE A 69 -16.32 -7.15 -0.22
CA ILE A 69 -14.95 -7.59 0.07
C ILE A 69 -14.78 -8.28 1.43
N GLU A 70 -15.71 -8.06 2.37
CA GLU A 70 -15.68 -8.69 3.70
C GLU A 70 -15.99 -10.20 3.68
N GLN A 71 -16.35 -10.75 2.51
CA GLN A 71 -16.70 -12.15 2.32
C GLN A 71 -15.57 -12.98 1.69
N SER A 72 -14.36 -12.42 1.56
CA SER A 72 -13.18 -13.03 0.93
C SER A 72 -12.20 -13.60 1.94
#